data_AF-A0A2V2UKE9-F1
#
_entry.id   AF-A0A2V2UKE9-F1
#
_cell.length_a   1.000
_cell.length_b   1.000
_cell.length_c   1.000
_cell.angle_alpha   90.00
_cell.angle_beta   90.00
_cell.angle_gamma   90.00
#
_symmetry.space_group_name_H-M   'P 1'
#
loop_
_entity.id
_entity.type
_entity.pdbx_description
1 polymer ?
#
loop_
_entity_poly.entity_id
_entity_poly.type
_entity_poly.pdbx_seq_one_letter_code
_entity_poly.pdbx_strand_id
1 'polypeptide(L)'
;MSSPVAYFFAVEGACVSCVVADWMAKDPYRDAHIFSLGCIPHRRLQQLAWAQTAPRVMSFKEMMLEFTVPEALVFHLGMQNEFPQLLSLLSPPTRESAVDVAASRLVAALHAMNNSVPGIRQQNRSSICHGFSRTFFGGHSELCHDEPDFT
;
A
#
# COMPACT_ATOMS: atom_id res chain seq x y z
N MET A 1 3.62 32.50 -9.58
CA MET A 1 2.60 32.03 -8.64
C MET A 1 2.71 30.52 -8.59
N SER A 2 2.92 29.94 -7.40
CA SER A 2 3.04 28.49 -7.23
C SER A 2 1.66 27.83 -7.44
N SER A 3 1.63 26.69 -8.13
CA SER A 3 0.41 25.93 -8.41
C SER A 3 0.14 24.89 -7.32
N PRO A 4 -1.10 24.40 -7.18
CA PRO A 4 -1.37 23.17 -6.43
C PRO A 4 -0.67 21.96 -7.10
N VAL A 5 -0.38 20.92 -6.32
CA VAL A 5 0.13 19.63 -6.82
C VAL A 5 -0.71 18.46 -6.32
N ALA A 6 -0.89 17.46 -7.17
CA ALA A 6 -1.48 16.18 -6.81
C ALA A 6 -0.40 15.08 -6.91
N TYR A 7 -0.13 14.41 -5.80
CA TYR A 7 0.74 13.25 -5.74
C TYR A 7 -0.09 11.98 -5.82
N PHE A 8 0.29 11.11 -6.76
CA PHE A 8 -0.24 9.76 -6.89
C PHE A 8 0.94 8.79 -6.95
N PHE A 9 1.22 8.09 -5.86
CA PHE A 9 2.50 7.38 -5.70
C PHE A 9 2.37 6.07 -4.91
N ALA A 10 3.29 5.15 -5.20
CA ALA A 10 3.42 3.89 -4.48
C ALA A 10 3.96 4.09 -3.06
N VAL A 11 3.69 3.12 -2.18
CA VAL A 11 4.26 2.96 -0.84
C VAL A 11 5.68 3.44 -0.63
N GLU A 12 6.50 3.14 -1.63
CA GLU A 12 7.92 2.87 -1.53
C GLU A 12 8.74 4.02 -0.97
N GLY A 13 9.82 3.66 -0.26
CA GLY A 13 10.68 4.65 0.40
C GLY A 13 11.27 5.66 -0.59
N ALA A 14 11.57 5.24 -1.81
CA ALA A 14 12.04 6.13 -2.87
C ALA A 14 10.96 7.15 -3.28
N CYS A 15 9.72 6.69 -3.49
CA CYS A 15 8.59 7.56 -3.84
C CYS A 15 8.30 8.60 -2.75
N VAL A 16 8.22 8.17 -1.49
CA VAL A 16 8.03 9.09 -0.35
C VAL A 16 9.19 10.09 -0.26
N SER A 17 10.42 9.64 -0.48
CA SER A 17 11.60 10.52 -0.43
C SER A 17 11.57 11.59 -1.53
N CYS A 18 11.05 11.26 -2.72
CA CYS A 18 10.83 12.26 -3.78
C CYS A 18 9.82 13.33 -3.35
N VAL A 19 8.68 12.93 -2.77
CA VAL A 19 7.70 13.88 -2.23
C VAL A 19 8.38 14.78 -1.19
N VAL A 20 9.07 14.21 -0.21
CA VAL A 20 9.79 14.98 0.82
C VAL A 20 10.79 15.98 0.20
N ALA A 21 11.52 15.57 -0.83
CA ALA A 21 12.50 16.42 -1.51
C ALA A 21 11.84 17.62 -2.22
N ASP A 22 10.69 17.42 -2.87
CA ASP A 22 9.94 18.51 -3.52
C ASP A 22 9.49 19.57 -2.52
N TRP A 23 9.10 19.15 -1.32
CA TRP A 23 8.64 20.07 -0.26
C TRP A 23 9.76 20.76 0.51
N MET A 24 10.96 20.18 0.49
CA MET A 24 12.18 20.79 1.03
C MET A 24 12.82 21.80 0.04
N ALA A 25 12.31 21.90 -1.18
CA ALA A 25 12.79 22.86 -2.17
C ALA A 25 12.44 24.32 -1.79
N LYS A 26 13.15 25.28 -2.39
CA LYS A 26 13.10 26.71 -2.04
C LYS A 26 11.75 27.40 -2.36
N ASP A 27 11.01 26.90 -3.34
CA ASP A 27 9.68 27.40 -3.73
C ASP A 27 8.74 26.21 -3.99
N PRO A 28 8.22 25.57 -2.93
CA PRO A 28 7.35 24.42 -3.09
C PRO A 28 5.96 24.87 -3.60
N TYR A 29 5.18 23.89 -4.02
CA TYR A 29 3.80 24.06 -4.45
C TYR A 29 2.95 24.85 -3.43
N ARG A 30 1.86 25.46 -3.92
CA ARG A 30 0.94 26.24 -3.09
C ARG A 30 0.30 25.36 -2.01
N ASP A 31 -0.18 24.20 -2.43
CA ASP A 31 -0.85 23.19 -1.62
C ASP A 31 -0.68 21.80 -2.25
N ALA A 32 -0.98 20.74 -1.48
CA ALA A 32 -0.82 19.34 -1.85
C ALA A 32 -2.12 18.55 -1.73
N HIS A 33 -2.39 17.69 -2.69
CA HIS A 33 -3.30 16.55 -2.54
C HIS A 33 -2.49 15.26 -2.63
N ILE A 34 -2.52 14.44 -1.58
CA ILE A 34 -1.69 13.25 -1.43
C ILE A 34 -2.57 12.01 -1.52
N PHE A 35 -2.33 11.22 -2.56
CA PHE A 35 -3.01 9.95 -2.80
C PHE A 35 -1.98 8.82 -2.86
N SER A 36 -1.91 8.00 -1.82
CA SER A 36 -1.03 6.83 -1.82
C SER A 36 -1.74 5.63 -2.42
N LEU A 37 -1.01 4.80 -3.18
CA LEU A 37 -1.58 3.58 -3.74
C LEU A 37 -1.89 2.53 -2.67
N GLY A 38 -1.14 2.51 -1.56
CA GLY A 38 -1.34 1.58 -0.45
C GLY A 38 -1.33 2.27 0.90
N CYS A 39 -1.43 1.46 1.96
CA CYS A 39 -1.33 1.93 3.34
C CYS A 39 0.08 2.41 3.66
N ILE A 40 0.21 3.68 4.05
CA ILE A 40 1.49 4.29 4.38
C ILE A 40 1.92 3.78 5.78
N PRO A 41 3.05 3.07 5.89
CA PRO A 41 3.57 2.69 7.20
C PRO A 41 3.85 3.93 8.06
N HIS A 42 3.59 3.86 9.36
CA HIS A 42 3.72 4.99 10.29
C HIS A 42 5.06 5.74 10.16
N ARG A 43 6.16 5.02 9.99
CA ARG A 43 7.50 5.61 9.77
C ARG A 43 7.56 6.53 8.55
N ARG A 44 6.90 6.17 7.44
CA ARG A 44 6.84 6.98 6.22
C ARG A 44 5.90 8.18 6.37
N LEU A 45 4.82 8.01 7.14
CA LEU A 45 3.93 9.11 7.49
C LEU A 45 4.67 10.18 8.30
N GLN A 46 5.49 9.77 9.28
CA GLN A 46 6.36 10.69 10.04
C GLN A 46 7.36 11.42 9.14
N GLN A 47 7.92 10.75 8.12
CA GLN A 47 8.80 11.41 7.14
C GLN A 47 8.08 12.50 6.35
N LEU A 48 6.84 12.25 5.91
CA LEU A 48 6.03 13.26 5.23
C LEU A 48 5.72 14.44 6.16
N ALA A 49 5.37 14.17 7.42
CA ALA A 49 5.11 15.20 8.42
C ALA A 49 6.34 16.10 8.65
N TRP A 50 7.54 15.52 8.74
CA TRP A 50 8.79 16.27 8.89
C TRP A 50 9.15 17.13 7.68
N ALA A 51 8.60 16.83 6.50
CA ALA A 51 8.83 17.61 5.30
C ALA A 51 8.13 18.99 5.30
N GLN A 52 7.49 19.39 6.41
CA GLN A 52 6.63 20.57 6.51
C GLN A 52 5.52 20.60 5.45
N THR A 53 5.18 19.42 4.91
CA THR A 53 4.07 19.24 3.96
C THR A 53 2.74 19.48 4.66
N ALA A 54 2.60 18.98 5.90
CA ALA A 54 1.34 18.85 6.62
C ALA A 54 0.47 20.13 6.64
N PRO A 55 1.00 21.34 6.90
CA PRO A 55 0.19 22.56 6.91
C PRO A 55 -0.42 22.93 5.55
N ARG A 56 0.06 22.32 4.46
CA ARG A 56 -0.36 22.61 3.07
C ARG A 56 -1.04 21.41 2.41
N VAL A 57 -1.21 20.30 3.12
CA VAL A 57 -1.97 19.15 2.61
C VAL A 57 -3.46 19.46 2.72
N MET A 58 -4.12 19.56 1.57
CA MET A 58 -5.56 19.80 1.45
C MET A 58 -6.36 18.50 1.39
N SER A 59 -5.72 17.40 0.99
CA SER A 59 -6.34 16.08 0.95
C SER A 59 -5.29 15.01 1.16
N PHE A 60 -5.60 14.02 1.98
CA PHE A 60 -4.81 12.82 2.17
C PHE A 60 -5.73 11.62 2.05
N LYS A 61 -5.38 10.65 1.20
CA LYS A 61 -6.14 9.41 1.09
C LYS A 61 -5.25 8.24 0.67
N GLU A 62 -5.41 7.14 1.38
CA GLU A 62 -4.89 5.84 0.99
C GLU A 62 -5.89 5.18 0.04
N MET A 63 -5.49 4.98 -1.22
CA MET A 63 -6.40 4.58 -2.28
C MET A 63 -6.65 3.07 -2.34
N MET A 64 -5.77 2.26 -1.73
CA MET A 64 -5.86 0.80 -1.78
C MET A 64 -5.92 0.25 -3.22
N LEU A 65 -5.01 0.74 -4.07
CA LEU A 65 -4.85 0.40 -5.48
C LEU A 65 -3.44 -0.16 -5.79
N GLU A 66 -2.85 -0.93 -4.88
CA GLU A 66 -1.54 -1.59 -5.09
C GLU A 66 -1.66 -2.86 -5.96
N PHE A 67 -2.31 -2.74 -7.11
CA PHE A 67 -2.44 -3.79 -8.11
C PHE A 67 -2.64 -3.16 -9.49
N THR A 68 -2.51 -3.97 -10.53
CA THR A 68 -2.77 -3.55 -11.92
C THR A 68 -3.86 -4.40 -12.52
N VAL A 69 -4.63 -3.83 -13.44
CA VAL A 69 -5.75 -4.51 -14.12
C VAL A 69 -5.47 -4.47 -15.63
N PRO A 70 -4.66 -5.40 -16.17
CA PRO A 70 -4.37 -5.42 -17.60
C PRO A 70 -5.59 -5.75 -18.46
N GLU A 71 -6.55 -6.50 -17.91
CA GLU A 71 -7.78 -6.92 -18.60
C GLU A 71 -8.97 -6.93 -17.63
N ALA A 72 -10.20 -6.93 -18.16
CA ALA A 72 -11.41 -6.76 -17.35
C ALA A 72 -11.59 -7.78 -16.20
N LEU A 73 -11.06 -8.99 -16.36
CA LEU A 73 -11.18 -10.09 -15.38
C LEU A 73 -9.82 -10.55 -14.84
N VAL A 74 -8.76 -9.80 -15.11
CA VAL A 74 -7.38 -10.18 -14.74
C VAL A 74 -6.76 -9.03 -13.96
N PHE A 75 -6.26 -9.32 -12.76
CA PHE A 75 -5.45 -8.39 -11.99
C PHE A 75 -4.08 -9.01 -11.68
N HIS A 76 -3.08 -8.15 -11.57
CA HIS A 76 -1.71 -8.51 -11.24
C HIS A 76 -1.30 -7.76 -9.97
N LEU A 77 -0.79 -8.50 -8.99
CA LEU A 77 -0.31 -7.95 -7.72
C LEU A 77 1.09 -7.33 -7.81
N GLY A 78 1.76 -7.34 -8.98
CA GLY A 78 3.07 -6.68 -9.13
C GLY A 78 4.19 -7.24 -8.23
N MET A 79 4.22 -8.56 -8.04
CA MET A 79 5.09 -9.23 -7.05
C MET A 79 6.46 -9.64 -7.61
N GLN A 80 7.01 -8.92 -8.59
CA GLN A 80 8.23 -9.36 -9.28
C GLN A 80 9.44 -9.49 -8.34
N ASN A 81 9.51 -8.65 -7.29
CA ASN A 81 10.61 -8.62 -6.34
C ASN A 81 10.42 -9.61 -5.17
N GLU A 82 9.17 -9.91 -4.85
CA GLU A 82 8.74 -10.72 -3.72
C GLU A 82 8.52 -12.19 -4.10
N PHE A 83 8.24 -12.47 -5.38
CA PHE A 83 7.98 -13.83 -5.86
C PHE A 83 9.17 -14.79 -5.62
N PRO A 84 10.44 -14.40 -5.86
CA PRO A 84 11.57 -15.25 -5.49
C PRO A 84 11.64 -15.54 -3.98
N GLN A 85 11.19 -14.61 -3.15
CA GLN A 85 11.17 -14.74 -1.69
C GLN A 85 10.10 -15.72 -1.22
N LEU A 86 8.93 -15.73 -1.89
CA LEU A 86 7.86 -16.71 -1.66
C LEU A 86 8.34 -18.14 -1.95
N LEU A 87 9.13 -18.32 -3.00
CA LEU A 87 9.67 -19.62 -3.42
C LEU A 87 10.93 -20.04 -2.65
N SER A 88 11.63 -19.09 -2.03
CA SER A 88 12.89 -19.34 -1.35
C SER A 88 12.69 -20.25 -0.14
N LEU A 89 13.52 -21.29 -0.03
CA LEU A 89 13.58 -22.20 1.13
C LEU A 89 14.40 -21.64 2.30
N LEU A 90 15.09 -20.51 2.10
CA LEU A 90 16.28 -20.15 2.89
C LEU A 90 16.06 -19.10 4.00
N SER A 91 14.85 -18.60 4.23
CA SER A 91 14.61 -17.69 5.38
C SER A 91 13.10 -17.52 5.67
N PRO A 92 12.60 -18.01 6.83
CA PRO A 92 11.23 -17.76 7.28
C PRO A 92 10.81 -16.28 7.29
N PRO A 93 11.58 -15.31 7.85
CA PRO A 93 11.13 -13.91 7.94
C PRO A 93 11.00 -13.24 6.57
N THR A 94 11.84 -13.62 5.60
CA THR A 94 11.77 -13.07 4.23
C THR A 94 10.52 -13.58 3.51
N ARG A 95 10.16 -14.86 3.72
CA ARG A 95 8.94 -15.43 3.14
C ARG A 95 7.67 -14.84 3.76
N GLU A 96 7.65 -14.65 5.07
CA GLU A 96 6.52 -14.02 5.78
C GLU A 96 6.26 -12.61 5.24
N SER A 97 7.31 -11.80 5.08
CA SER A 97 7.15 -10.45 4.51
C SER A 97 6.54 -10.45 3.10
N ALA A 98 6.91 -11.42 2.26
CA ALA A 98 6.35 -11.56 0.92
C ALA A 98 4.89 -12.03 0.94
N VAL A 99 4.51 -12.86 1.92
CA VAL A 99 3.13 -13.27 2.16
C VAL A 99 2.28 -12.08 2.61
N ASP A 100 2.81 -11.23 3.49
CA ASP A 100 2.12 -10.02 3.97
C ASP A 100 1.87 -9.03 2.83
N VAL A 101 2.88 -8.79 1.98
CA VAL A 101 2.72 -7.95 0.78
C VAL A 101 1.66 -8.54 -0.16
N ALA A 102 1.73 -9.85 -0.42
CA ALA A 102 0.76 -10.52 -1.28
C ALA A 102 -0.68 -10.38 -0.74
N ALA A 103 -0.85 -10.59 0.57
CA ALA A 103 -2.14 -10.53 1.24
C ALA A 103 -2.71 -9.10 1.21
N SER A 104 -1.89 -8.10 1.55
CA SER A 104 -2.28 -6.69 1.52
C SER A 104 -2.74 -6.24 0.13
N ARG A 105 -2.01 -6.60 -0.93
CA ARG A 105 -2.38 -6.25 -2.31
C ARG A 105 -3.65 -6.99 -2.79
N LEU A 106 -3.88 -8.22 -2.34
CA LEU A 106 -5.14 -8.93 -2.63
C LEU A 106 -6.33 -8.29 -1.90
N VAL A 107 -6.14 -7.86 -0.65
CA VAL A 107 -7.12 -7.10 0.12
C VAL A 107 -7.48 -5.80 -0.62
N ALA A 108 -6.50 -5.06 -1.12
CA ALA A 108 -6.69 -3.87 -1.95
C ALA A 108 -7.56 -4.16 -3.20
N ALA A 109 -7.26 -5.23 -3.94
CA ALA A 109 -8.04 -5.61 -5.13
C ALA A 109 -9.50 -5.94 -4.79
N LEU A 110 -9.74 -6.65 -3.70
CA LEU A 110 -11.11 -7.00 -3.27
C LEU A 110 -11.89 -5.79 -2.77
N HIS A 111 -11.23 -4.90 -2.01
CA HIS A 111 -11.80 -3.64 -1.57
C HIS A 111 -12.23 -2.78 -2.77
N ALA A 112 -11.38 -2.67 -3.80
CA ALA A 112 -11.67 -1.90 -5.01
C ALA A 112 -12.87 -2.45 -5.81
N MET A 113 -13.14 -3.76 -5.75
CA MET A 113 -14.31 -4.36 -6.38
C MET A 113 -15.61 -4.18 -5.58
N ASN A 114 -15.55 -3.57 -4.38
CA ASN A 114 -16.68 -3.40 -3.46
C ASN A 114 -17.45 -4.71 -3.21
N ASN A 115 -16.73 -5.83 -3.19
CA ASN A 115 -17.32 -7.14 -2.96
C ASN A 115 -17.46 -7.39 -1.45
N SER A 116 -18.53 -8.10 -1.06
CA SER A 116 -18.62 -8.70 0.27
C SER A 116 -17.43 -9.62 0.53
N VAL A 117 -17.05 -9.80 1.81
CA VAL A 117 -15.99 -10.71 2.25
C VAL A 117 -16.09 -12.06 1.51
N PRO A 118 -15.13 -12.42 0.64
CA PRO A 118 -15.24 -13.65 -0.14
C PRO A 118 -15.02 -14.89 0.73
N GLY A 119 -15.65 -16.01 0.37
CA GLY A 119 -15.38 -17.30 0.99
C GLY A 119 -13.98 -17.79 0.64
N ILE A 120 -13.06 -17.77 1.60
CA ILE A 120 -11.66 -18.17 1.40
C ILE A 120 -11.55 -19.69 1.24
N ARG A 121 -10.90 -20.14 0.16
CA ARG A 121 -10.52 -21.54 -0.07
C ARG A 121 -9.04 -21.60 -0.40
N GLN A 122 -8.38 -22.67 0.03
CA GLN A 122 -6.94 -22.85 -0.15
C GLN A 122 -6.58 -24.28 -0.53
N GLN A 123 -5.40 -24.45 -1.14
CA GLN A 123 -4.83 -25.77 -1.38
C GLN A 123 -4.16 -26.30 -0.11
N ASN A 124 -4.75 -27.34 0.51
CA ASN A 124 -4.29 -27.90 1.79
C ASN A 124 -2.92 -28.60 1.75
N ARG A 125 -2.34 -28.80 0.57
CA ARG A 125 -1.02 -29.44 0.42
C ARG A 125 0.16 -28.47 0.58
N SER A 126 -0.11 -27.17 0.66
CA SER A 126 0.93 -26.13 0.74
C SER A 126 0.82 -25.36 2.05
N SER A 127 1.89 -25.39 2.86
CA SER A 127 1.99 -24.60 4.09
C SER A 127 1.99 -23.09 3.81
N ILE A 128 2.49 -22.67 2.64
CA ILE A 128 2.46 -21.26 2.21
C ILE A 128 1.02 -20.80 1.99
N CYS A 129 0.17 -21.63 1.37
CA CYS A 129 -1.24 -21.31 1.17
C CYS A 129 -1.97 -21.14 2.51
N HIS A 130 -1.62 -21.95 3.51
CA HIS A 130 -2.15 -21.82 4.87
C HIS A 130 -1.71 -20.54 5.58
N GLY A 131 -0.44 -20.15 5.45
CA GLY A 131 0.05 -18.87 5.99
C GLY A 131 -0.67 -17.69 5.32
N PHE A 132 -0.71 -17.70 3.99
CA PHE A 132 -1.33 -16.66 3.19
C PHE A 132 -2.81 -16.46 3.51
N SER A 133 -3.61 -17.52 3.60
CA SER A 133 -5.04 -17.40 3.89
C SER A 133 -5.31 -16.79 5.27
N ARG A 134 -4.49 -17.11 6.27
CA ARG A 134 -4.58 -16.55 7.62
C ARG A 134 -4.25 -15.06 7.61
N THR A 135 -3.13 -14.67 7.00
CA THR A 135 -2.73 -13.26 6.90
C THR A 135 -3.77 -12.45 6.13
N PHE A 136 -4.24 -12.98 5.00
CA PHE A 136 -5.27 -12.36 4.17
C PHE A 136 -6.58 -12.15 4.94
N PHE A 137 -7.04 -13.15 5.69
CA PHE A 137 -8.24 -13.02 6.52
C PHE A 137 -8.08 -11.94 7.60
N GLY A 138 -6.92 -11.88 8.26
CA GLY A 138 -6.59 -10.83 9.23
C GLY A 138 -6.65 -9.44 8.62
N GLY A 139 -5.92 -9.21 7.52
CA GLY A 139 -5.88 -7.88 6.88
C GLY A 139 -7.24 -7.41 6.34
N HIS A 140 -8.08 -8.32 5.85
CA HIS A 140 -9.45 -7.95 5.45
C HIS A 140 -10.32 -7.52 6.64
N SER A 141 -10.10 -8.08 7.83
CA SER A 141 -10.88 -7.72 9.03
C SER A 141 -10.52 -6.35 9.59
N GLU A 142 -9.28 -5.88 9.40
CA GLU A 142 -8.78 -4.60 9.89
C GLU A 142 -9.26 -3.40 9.03
N LEU A 143 -9.45 -3.60 7.71
CA LEU A 143 -9.99 -2.57 6.81
C LEU A 143 -11.37 -2.02 7.22
N CYS A 144 -12.11 -2.73 8.08
CA CYS A 144 -13.41 -2.27 8.54
C CYS A 144 -13.34 -1.12 9.57
N HIS A 145 -12.16 -0.67 10.02
CA HIS A 145 -12.08 0.12 11.25
C HIS A 145 -11.31 1.46 11.30
N ASP A 146 -10.49 1.87 10.33
CA ASP A 146 -9.63 3.05 10.57
C ASP A 146 -9.75 4.18 9.53
N GLU A 147 -10.09 5.39 9.99
CA GLU A 147 -9.84 6.66 9.31
C GLU A 147 -8.70 7.38 10.09
N PRO A 148 -7.58 7.76 9.44
CA PRO A 148 -6.43 8.32 10.16
C PRO A 148 -6.67 9.76 10.62
N ASP A 149 -6.33 10.03 11.90
CA ASP A 149 -6.37 11.36 12.51
C ASP A 149 -5.06 12.13 12.23
N PHE A 150 -5.19 13.35 11.74
CA PHE A 150 -4.07 14.25 11.38
C PHE A 150 -3.98 15.47 12.31
N THR A 151 -4.61 15.40 13.49
CA THR A 151 -4.54 16.47 14.50
C THR A 151 -3.20 16.57 15.22
#